data_AF-A0A1V4SCY5-F1
#
_entry.id   AF-A0A1V4SCY5-F1
#
_cell.length_a   1.000
_cell.length_b   1.000
_cell.length_c   1.000
_cell.angle_alpha   90.00
_cell.angle_beta   90.00
_cell.angle_gamma   90.00
#
_symmetry.space_group_name_H-M   'P 1'
#
loop_
_entity.id
_entity.type
_entity.pdbx_description
1 polymer ?
#
loop_
_entity_poly.entity_id
_entity_poly.type
_entity_poly.pdbx_seq_one_letter_code
_entity_poly.pdbx_strand_id
1 'polypeptide(L)' 'MDKDLKKTIKDLGYLSTVGMAMAISIAIGAIGGYYMDRWLGSKPWFALIGLGVGIAAAFRNLFTLYKKAKKF' A
#
# COMPACT_ATOMS: atom_id res chain seq x y z
N MET A 1 -11.30 -27.14 18.21
CA MET A 1 -11.59 -25.70 18.12
C MET A 1 -10.32 -24.86 17.97
N ASP A 2 -9.15 -25.35 18.39
CA ASP A 2 -7.88 -24.60 18.41
C ASP A 2 -7.23 -24.39 17.03
N LYS A 3 -7.49 -25.27 16.06
CA LYS A 3 -6.92 -25.17 14.71
C LYS A 3 -7.51 -23.99 13.94
N ASP A 4 -8.81 -23.74 14.08
CA ASP A 4 -9.51 -22.63 13.43
C ASP A 4 -9.07 -21.29 14.01
N LEU A 5 -8.96 -21.19 15.35
CA LEU A 5 -8.43 -20.01 16.04
C LEU A 5 -7.01 -19.67 15.59
N LYS A 6 -6.11 -20.66 15.53
CA LYS A 6 -4.75 -20.45 15.02
C LYS A 6 -4.72 -20.01 13.57
N LYS A 7 -5.62 -20.53 12.72
CA LYS A 7 -5.72 -20.13 11.31
C LYS A 7 -6.20 -18.68 11.19
N THR A 8 -7.27 -18.32 11.90
CA THR A 8 -7.82 -16.95 11.93
C THR A 8 -6.81 -15.93 12.44
N ILE A 9 -6.05 -16.26 13.50
CA ILE A 9 -4.98 -15.38 14.00
C ILE A 9 -3.88 -15.20 12.96
N LYS A 10 -3.52 -16.26 12.24
CA LYS A 10 -2.50 -16.22 11.19
C LYS A 10 -2.96 -15.41 9.97
N ASP A 11 -4.22 -15.57 9.57
CA ASP A 11 -4.84 -14.83 8.47
C ASP A 11 -4.99 -13.34 8.83
N LEU A 12 -5.38 -13.03 10.07
CA LEU A 12 -5.38 -11.66 10.60
C LEU A 12 -3.99 -11.04 10.57
N GLY A 13 -2.97 -11.75 11.06
CA GLY A 13 -1.59 -11.25 11.05
C GLY A 13 -1.08 -10.97 9.63
N TYR A 14 -1.45 -11.82 8.67
CA TYR A 14 -1.13 -11.60 7.26
C TYR A 14 -1.86 -10.36 6.71
N LEU A 15 -3.16 -10.21 6.98
CA LEU A 15 -3.95 -9.03 6.58
C LEU A 15 -3.40 -7.74 7.19
N SER A 16 -3.01 -7.74 8.46
CA SER A 16 -2.40 -6.59 9.13
C SER A 16 -1.06 -6.21 8.50
N THR A 17 -0.20 -7.20 8.19
CA THR A 17 1.09 -6.96 7.53
C THR A 17 0.89 -6.33 6.14
N VAL A 18 -0.09 -6.85 5.40
CA VAL A 18 -0.46 -6.34 4.08
C VAL A 18 -1.01 -4.91 4.19
N GLY A 19 -1.91 -4.64 5.14
CA GLY A 19 -2.44 -3.31 5.44
C GLY A 19 -1.34 -2.30 5.77
N MET A 20 -0.40 -2.69 6.63
CA MET A 20 0.73 -1.84 7.01
C MET A 20 1.64 -1.52 5.83
N ALA A 21 1.95 -2.53 5.00
CA ALA A 21 2.77 -2.34 3.79
C ALA A 21 2.10 -1.38 2.79
N MET A 22 0.78 -1.46 2.64
CA MET A 22 0.02 -0.52 1.80
C MET A 22 0.06 0.90 2.37
N ALA A 23 -0.17 1.06 3.68
CA ALA A 23 -0.12 2.37 4.33
C ALA A 23 1.26 3.03 4.19
N ILE A 24 2.34 2.27 4.38
CA ILE A 24 3.71 2.75 4.20
C ILE A 24 3.98 3.16 2.75
N SER A 25 3.53 2.36 1.77
CA SER A 25 3.67 2.68 0.34
C SER A 25 2.94 3.98 -0.03
N ILE A 26 1.73 4.18 0.48
CA ILE A 26 0.94 5.40 0.23
C ILE A 26 1.61 6.59 0.91
N ALA A 27 2.07 6.44 2.15
CA ALA A 27 2.77 7.50 2.88
C ALA A 27 4.03 7.96 2.13
N ILE A 28 4.86 7.03 1.64
CA ILE A 28 6.06 7.37 0.87
C ILE A 28 5.68 8.06 -0.46
N GLY A 29 4.68 7.56 -1.18
CA GLY A 29 4.20 8.18 -2.42
C GLY A 29 3.63 9.59 -2.21
N ALA A 30 2.88 9.79 -1.14
CA ALA A 30 2.30 11.08 -0.78
C ALA A 30 3.37 12.09 -0.33
N ILE A 31 4.31 11.68 0.53
CA ILE A 31 5.41 12.53 0.98
C ILE A 31 6.33 12.90 -0.19
N GLY A 32 6.69 11.92 -1.03
CA GLY A 32 7.49 12.14 -2.23
C GLY A 32 6.80 13.07 -3.23
N GLY A 33 5.50 12.85 -3.48
CA GLY A 33 4.68 13.71 -4.33
C GLY A 33 4.57 15.14 -3.79
N TYR A 34 4.37 15.30 -2.48
CA TYR A 34 4.31 16.61 -1.83
C TYR A 34 5.63 17.38 -1.93
N TYR A 35 6.77 16.69 -1.74
CA TYR A 35 8.08 17.32 -1.86
C TYR A 35 8.37 17.76 -3.30
N MET A 36 7.96 16.95 -4.29
CA MET A 36 8.07 17.26 -5.70
C MET A 36 7.22 18.48 -6.10
N ASP A 37 5.96 18.53 -5.63
CA ASP A 37 5.02 19.64 -5.87
C ASP A 37 5.55 20.96 -5.29
N ARG A 38 6.22 20.89 -4.13
CA ARG A 38 6.85 22.03 -3.46
C ARG A 38 8.12 22.53 -4.17
N TRP A 39 8.85 21.65 -4.85
CA TRP A 39 10.05 22.01 -5.60
C TRP A 39 9.72 22.61 -6.98
N LEU A 40 8.63 22.16 -7.63
CA LEU A 40 8.17 22.63 -8.94
C LEU A 40 7.18 23.81 -8.90
N GLY A 41 6.73 24.24 -7.70
CA GLY A 41 5.85 25.40 -7.53
C GLY A 41 4.46 25.29 -8.20
N SER A 42 4.12 24.09 -8.70
CA SER A 42 2.93 23.80 -9.52
C SER A 42 1.76 23.36 -8.65
N LYS A 43 1.17 24.29 -7.88
CA LYS A 43 -0.04 24.00 -7.09
C LYS A 43 -1.13 23.33 -7.95
N PRO A 44 -1.89 22.32 -7.47
CA PRO A 44 -1.55 21.11 -6.70
C PRO A 44 -1.60 19.84 -7.59
N TRP A 45 -1.15 19.93 -8.84
CA TRP A 45 -1.36 18.85 -9.83
C TRP A 45 -0.37 17.70 -9.66
N PHE A 46 0.88 17.99 -9.28
CA PHE A 46 1.88 16.96 -9.05
C PHE A 46 1.64 16.24 -7.73
N ALA A 47 1.11 16.91 -6.72
CA ALA A 47 0.63 16.25 -5.50
C ALA A 47 -0.49 15.25 -5.79
N LEU A 48 -1.47 15.61 -6.64
CA LEU A 48 -2.56 14.72 -7.06
C LEU A 48 -2.06 13.52 -7.87
N ILE A 49 -1.13 13.73 -8.81
CA ILE A 49 -0.50 12.64 -9.58
C ILE A 49 0.35 11.76 -8.66
N GLY A 50 1.13 12.34 -7.74
CA GLY A 50 1.92 11.59 -6.76
C GLY A 50 1.06 10.74 -5.82
N LEU A 51 -0.10 11.27 -5.39
CA LEU A 51 -1.09 10.52 -4.63
C LEU A 51 -1.69 9.38 -5.46
N GLY A 52 -2.09 9.66 -6.70
CA GLY A 52 -2.63 8.66 -7.63
C GLY A 52 -1.64 7.54 -7.93
N VAL A 53 -0.37 7.90 -8.16
CA VAL A 53 0.73 6.94 -8.39
C VAL A 53 1.04 6.15 -7.12
N GLY A 54 1.02 6.78 -5.95
CA GLY A 54 1.20 6.09 -4.66
C GLY A 54 0.11 5.06 -4.39
N ILE A 55 -1.15 5.42 -4.65
CA ILE A 55 -2.30 4.50 -4.56
C ILE A 55 -2.15 3.38 -5.58
N ALA A 56 -1.85 3.71 -6.84
CA ALA A 56 -1.68 2.72 -7.91
C ALA A 56 -0.53 1.75 -7.61
N ALA A 57 0.61 2.22 -7.08
CA ALA A 57 1.75 1.40 -6.69
C ALA A 57 1.41 0.48 -5.51
N ALA A 58 0.72 0.99 -4.49
CA ALA A 58 0.26 0.19 -3.35
C ALA A 58 -0.69 -0.93 -3.81
N PHE A 59 -1.67 -0.61 -4.67
CA PHE A 59 -2.59 -1.59 -5.25
C PHE A 59 -1.89 -2.60 -6.16
N ARG A 60 -0.93 -2.17 -6.98
CA ARG A 60 -0.17 -3.08 -7.86
C ARG A 60 0.68 -4.07 -7.05
N ASN A 61 1.27 -3.60 -5.95
CA ASN A 61 2.06 -4.43 -5.05
C ASN A 61 1.16 -5.42 -4.30
N LEU A 62 0.01 -4.95 -3.79
CA LEU A 62 -1.03 -5.79 -3.19
C LEU A 62 -1.51 -6.88 -4.16
N PHE A 63 -1.85 -6.50 -5.40
CA PHE A 63 -2.29 -7.45 -6.42
C PHE A 63 -1.23 -8.51 -6.73
N THR A 64 0.04 -8.10 -6.76
CA THR A 64 1.16 -9.02 -7.01
C THR A 64 1.35 -10.00 -5.84
N LEU A 65 1.25 -9.51 -4.60
CA LEU A 65 1.27 -10.33 -3.39
C LEU A 65 0.08 -11.29 -3.33
N TYR A 66 -1.13 -10.81 -3.60
CA TYR A 66 -2.34 -11.63 -3.66
C TYR A 66 -2.25 -12.70 -4.75
N LYS A 67 -1.75 -12.34 -5.94
CA LYS A 67 -1.56 -13.29 -7.05
C LYS A 67 -0.47 -14.32 -6.75
N LYS A 68 0.58 -13.95 -6.00
CA LYS A 68 1.57 -14.90 -5.48
C LYS A 68 0.98 -15.80 -4.39
N ALA A 69 0.24 -15.25 -3.44
CA ALA A 69 -0.40 -16.00 -2.35
C ALA A 69 -1.45 -17.00 -2.87
N LYS A 70 -2.18 -16.65 -3.94
CA LYS A 70 -3.15 -17.55 -4.61
C LYS A 70 -2.48 -18.63 -5.48
N LYS A 71 -1.17 -18.51 -5.76
CA LYS A 71 -0.41 -19.48 -6.57
C LYS A 71 0.32 -20.53 -5.70
N PHE A 72 0.18 -20.43 -4.38
CA PHE A 72 0.47 -21.49 -3.41
C PHE A 72 -0.84 -22.17 -3.01
#